data_AF-A0A3S0U6L8-F1
#
_entry.id   AF-A0A3S0U6L8-F1
#
_cell.length_a   1.000
_cell.length_b   1.000
_cell.length_c   1.000
_cell.angle_alpha   90.00
_cell.angle_beta   90.00
_cell.angle_gamma   90.00
#
_symmetry.space_group_name_H-M   'P 1'
#
loop_
_entity.id
_entity.type
_entity.pdbx_description
1 polymer ?
#
loop_
_entity_poly.entity_id
_entity_poly.type
_entity_poly.pdbx_seq_one_letter_code
_entity_poly.pdbx_strand_id
1 'polypeptide(L)'
;MSFHLRFIVMRSFNIANSSAATLAVATCLLGATIGPAPAAADPKEVGVWYDDTGKGAVKIEICTPTTLCGKIYWLQEPMSDGQPKVDRYNPDASQRSRPICGLPVLGDLVQLSGGGFDNGWVYDPKEGKSYDVALDLIDADTLKVTGYKGMRFLGKSFIWTRAPADLPSCAPDAAAAPGPVKKEAAGATKKPSKTAAGAAKPAATNVAATTTHKKKKAPDKAVATQPQPQPQQPVASN
;
A
#
# COMPACT_ATOMS: atom_id res chain seq x y z
N MET A 1 -58.58 26.40 -29.81
CA MET A 1 -59.02 27.23 -30.96
C MET A 1 -57.91 28.20 -31.31
N SER A 2 -57.89 28.64 -32.57
CA SER A 2 -56.86 29.39 -33.31
C SER A 2 -56.01 30.42 -32.55
N PHE A 3 -54.72 30.45 -32.90
CA PHE A 3 -53.87 31.63 -32.71
C PHE A 3 -54.41 32.82 -33.51
N HIS A 4 -54.43 34.02 -32.91
CA HIS A 4 -54.55 35.26 -33.68
C HIS A 4 -53.43 36.25 -33.34
N LEU A 5 -52.67 36.55 -34.39
CA LEU A 5 -51.61 37.53 -34.46
C LEU A 5 -52.17 38.94 -34.16
N ARG A 6 -51.48 39.75 -33.36
CA ARG A 6 -51.70 41.20 -33.31
C ARG A 6 -50.41 41.92 -33.67
N PHE A 7 -50.39 42.46 -34.89
CA PHE A 7 -49.46 43.50 -35.29
C PHE A 7 -49.64 44.70 -34.34
N ILE A 8 -48.56 45.08 -33.64
CA ILE A 8 -48.49 46.39 -32.98
C ILE A 8 -47.65 47.29 -33.87
N VAL A 9 -48.28 48.36 -34.34
CA VAL A 9 -47.70 49.37 -35.22
C VAL A 9 -46.58 50.11 -34.50
N MET A 10 -45.40 50.19 -35.12
CA MET A 10 -44.31 51.06 -34.70
C MET A 10 -44.81 52.52 -34.64
N ARG A 11 -44.73 53.13 -33.46
CA ARG A 11 -44.80 54.59 -33.30
C ARG A 11 -43.44 55.11 -32.87
N SER A 12 -42.69 55.64 -33.84
CA SER A 12 -41.49 56.42 -33.58
C SER A 12 -41.85 57.65 -32.76
N PHE A 13 -41.32 57.75 -31.54
CA PHE A 13 -41.37 58.98 -30.75
C PHE A 13 -39.97 59.55 -30.59
N ASN A 14 -39.87 60.87 -30.82
CA ASN A 14 -38.62 61.59 -30.92
C ASN A 14 -37.84 61.58 -29.59
N ILE A 15 -36.53 61.38 -29.69
CA ILE A 15 -35.59 61.55 -28.58
C ILE A 15 -35.41 63.06 -28.37
N ALA A 16 -36.13 63.62 -27.39
CA ALA A 16 -35.88 64.96 -26.89
C ALA A 16 -34.78 64.90 -25.81
N ASN A 17 -33.67 65.59 -26.06
CA ASN A 17 -32.52 65.62 -25.16
C ASN A 17 -32.90 66.25 -23.81
N SER A 18 -32.50 65.64 -22.68
CA SER A 18 -32.66 66.22 -21.34
C SER A 18 -31.51 65.82 -20.43
N SER A 19 -31.08 66.76 -19.60
CA SER A 19 -29.73 66.84 -19.04
C SER A 19 -29.35 65.70 -18.09
N ALA A 20 -28.05 65.44 -18.05
CA ALA A 20 -27.43 64.45 -17.18
C ALA A 20 -27.83 64.59 -15.70
N ALA A 21 -28.37 63.49 -15.16
CA ALA A 21 -28.28 63.16 -13.74
C ALA A 21 -27.60 61.79 -13.66
N THR A 22 -26.27 61.79 -13.70
CA THR A 22 -25.45 60.58 -13.68
C THR A 22 -25.60 59.89 -12.32
N LEU A 23 -26.49 58.91 -12.23
CA LEU A 23 -26.66 58.10 -11.02
C LEU A 23 -25.44 57.20 -10.87
N ALA A 24 -24.40 57.72 -10.21
CA ALA A 24 -23.18 56.99 -9.90
C ALA A 24 -23.50 55.87 -8.91
N VAL A 25 -23.86 54.70 -9.44
CA VAL A 25 -23.89 53.45 -8.68
C VAL A 25 -22.46 53.17 -8.26
N ALA A 26 -22.13 53.55 -7.03
CA ALA A 26 -20.85 53.27 -6.41
C ALA A 26 -20.78 51.76 -6.11
N THR A 27 -20.44 50.98 -7.12
CA THR A 27 -20.15 49.55 -6.99
C THR A 27 -18.90 49.42 -6.12
N CYS A 28 -19.08 49.26 -4.82
CA CYS A 28 -18.00 48.89 -3.92
C CYS A 28 -17.52 47.49 -4.31
N LEU A 29 -16.51 47.41 -5.18
CA LEU A 29 -15.75 46.18 -5.39
C LEU A 29 -15.04 45.85 -4.07
N LEU A 30 -15.68 45.02 -3.25
CA LEU A 30 -14.99 44.27 -2.20
C LEU A 30 -14.03 43.32 -2.90
N GLY A 31 -12.78 43.77 -3.09
CA GLY A 31 -11.69 42.94 -3.56
C GLY A 31 -11.40 41.84 -2.53
N ALA A 32 -12.07 40.70 -2.66
CA ALA A 32 -11.76 39.51 -1.89
C ALA A 32 -10.35 39.03 -2.27
N THR A 33 -9.36 39.40 -1.46
CA THR A 33 -7.99 38.91 -1.59
C THR A 33 -7.97 37.43 -1.23
N ILE A 34 -8.05 36.57 -2.26
CA ILE A 34 -7.81 35.13 -2.13
C ILE A 34 -6.33 34.95 -1.77
N GLY A 35 -6.04 34.95 -0.46
CA GLY A 35 -4.73 34.60 0.06
C GLY A 35 -4.44 33.12 -0.20
N PRO A 36 -3.16 32.72 -0.36
CA PRO A 36 -2.82 31.32 -0.46
C PRO A 36 -3.23 30.59 0.84
N ALA A 37 -4.00 29.52 0.70
CA ALA A 37 -4.28 28.64 1.83
C ALA A 37 -2.95 28.03 2.33
N PRO A 38 -2.74 27.92 3.65
CA PRO A 38 -1.55 27.25 4.16
C PRO A 38 -1.55 25.80 3.68
N ALA A 39 -0.44 25.35 3.10
CA ALA A 39 -0.24 23.93 2.84
C ALA A 39 -0.27 23.20 4.19
N ALA A 40 -1.10 22.16 4.30
CA ALA A 40 -1.07 21.28 5.46
C ALA A 40 0.32 20.63 5.53
N ALA A 41 0.92 20.61 6.72
CA ALA A 41 2.16 19.87 6.94
C ALA A 41 1.88 18.36 6.82
N ASP A 42 2.87 17.61 6.30
CA ASP A 42 2.80 16.17 6.21
C ASP A 42 2.56 15.53 7.61
N PRO A 43 1.87 14.37 7.70
CA PRO A 43 1.74 13.62 8.94
C PRO A 43 3.11 13.32 9.57
N LYS A 44 3.21 13.37 10.90
CA LYS A 44 4.47 13.22 11.64
C LYS A 44 5.07 11.81 11.53
N GLU A 45 4.23 10.86 11.19
CA GLU A 45 4.52 9.46 10.88
C GLU A 45 5.30 9.31 9.55
N VAL A 46 5.24 10.30 8.65
CA VAL A 46 6.08 10.33 7.44
C VAL A 46 7.55 10.45 7.83
N GLY A 47 8.39 9.67 7.16
CA GLY A 47 9.83 9.60 7.44
C GLY A 47 10.39 8.19 7.32
N VAL A 48 11.64 8.02 7.76
CA VAL A 48 12.31 6.72 7.83
C VAL A 48 12.39 6.28 9.28
N TRP A 49 12.01 5.03 9.53
CA TRP A 49 11.90 4.44 10.86
C TRP A 49 12.65 3.11 10.91
N TYR A 50 13.53 2.93 11.89
CA TYR A 50 14.11 1.62 12.19
C TYR A 50 13.05 0.67 12.76
N ASP A 51 13.11 -0.60 12.36
CA ASP A 51 12.31 -1.65 12.98
C ASP A 51 12.73 -1.90 14.44
N ASP A 52 11.92 -2.65 15.19
CA ASP A 52 12.15 -3.00 16.60
C ASP A 52 13.44 -3.82 16.82
N THR A 53 14.05 -4.33 15.74
CA THR A 53 15.32 -5.06 15.78
C THR A 53 16.53 -4.17 15.50
N GLY A 54 16.32 -2.95 14.99
CA GLY A 54 17.38 -2.04 14.50
C GLY A 54 18.12 -2.55 13.27
N LYS A 55 17.62 -3.60 12.59
CA LYS A 55 18.30 -4.26 11.44
C LYS A 55 17.65 -3.98 10.09
N GLY A 56 16.47 -3.39 10.09
CA GLY A 56 15.82 -2.83 8.91
C GLY A 56 15.31 -1.43 9.20
N ALA A 57 15.06 -0.65 8.14
CA ALA A 57 14.29 0.58 8.24
C ALA A 57 13.23 0.65 7.13
N VAL A 58 12.06 1.17 7.47
CA VAL A 58 10.93 1.39 6.55
C VAL A 58 10.76 2.89 6.34
N LYS A 59 10.68 3.32 5.08
CA LYS A 59 10.23 4.66 4.74
C LYS A 59 8.70 4.65 4.64
N ILE A 60 8.06 5.47 5.47
CA ILE A 60 6.63 5.77 5.43
C ILE A 60 6.43 7.06 4.63
N GLU A 61 5.51 7.05 3.67
CA GLU A 61 5.22 8.19 2.80
C GLU A 61 3.73 8.27 2.45
N ILE A 62 3.29 9.45 2.00
CA ILE A 62 1.91 9.68 1.54
C ILE A 62 1.76 9.01 0.17
N CYS A 63 0.85 8.04 0.05
CA CYS A 63 0.70 7.22 -1.15
C CYS A 63 -0.62 7.48 -1.89
N THR A 64 -1.63 7.98 -1.19
CA THR A 64 -2.81 8.65 -1.77
C THR A 64 -3.09 9.92 -0.97
N PRO A 65 -3.97 10.84 -1.43
CA PRO A 65 -4.35 12.03 -0.65
C PRO A 65 -4.93 11.74 0.75
N THR A 66 -5.27 10.48 1.05
CA THR A 66 -5.92 10.06 2.31
C THR A 66 -5.22 8.89 3.01
N THR A 67 -4.15 8.32 2.46
CA THR A 67 -3.47 7.14 3.04
C THR A 67 -1.96 7.20 3.00
N LEU A 68 -1.35 6.64 4.05
CA LEU A 68 0.08 6.33 4.11
C LEU A 68 0.33 4.91 3.58
N CYS A 69 1.51 4.72 3.02
CA CYS A 69 2.08 3.41 2.76
C CYS A 69 3.59 3.43 3.06
N GLY A 70 4.27 2.31 2.94
CA GLY A 70 5.70 2.26 3.24
C GLY A 70 6.42 1.07 2.65
N LYS A 71 7.73 1.26 2.45
CA LYS A 71 8.63 0.29 1.83
C LYS A 71 9.91 0.13 2.61
N ILE A 72 10.52 -1.05 2.52
CA ILE A 72 11.86 -1.31 3.09
C ILE A 72 12.84 -0.36 2.41
N TYR A 73 13.42 0.53 3.21
CA TYR A 73 14.30 1.60 2.77
C TYR A 73 15.77 1.25 3.00
N TRP A 74 16.09 0.64 4.14
CA TRP A 74 17.43 0.21 4.53
C TRP A 74 17.41 -1.17 5.19
N LEU A 75 18.53 -1.89 5.11
CA LEU A 75 18.80 -3.15 5.78
C LEU A 75 20.26 -3.14 6.24
N GLN A 76 20.53 -3.64 7.45
CA GLN A 76 21.89 -3.87 7.95
C GLN A 76 22.67 -4.84 7.05
N GLU A 77 21.97 -5.82 6.48
CA GLU A 77 22.48 -6.81 5.55
C GLU A 77 21.54 -6.92 4.35
N PRO A 78 21.73 -6.14 3.26
CA PRO A 78 20.87 -6.20 2.09
C PRO A 78 21.20 -7.38 1.15
N MET A 79 22.35 -8.02 1.33
CA MET A 79 22.86 -9.10 0.48
C MET A 79 22.87 -10.46 1.20
N SER A 80 22.78 -11.54 0.44
CA SER A 80 23.10 -12.92 0.84
C SER A 80 23.97 -13.52 -0.26
N ASP A 81 25.13 -14.09 0.08
CA ASP A 81 25.98 -14.82 -0.87
C ASP A 81 26.39 -13.99 -2.12
N GLY A 82 26.56 -12.67 -1.93
CA GLY A 82 26.88 -11.72 -3.01
C GLY A 82 25.69 -11.32 -3.90
N GLN A 83 24.48 -11.79 -3.61
CA GLN A 83 23.23 -11.44 -4.31
C GLN A 83 22.29 -10.62 -3.42
N PRO A 84 21.42 -9.75 -3.96
CA PRO A 84 20.39 -9.08 -3.16
C PRO A 84 19.48 -10.09 -2.45
N LYS A 85 19.09 -9.81 -1.20
CA LYS A 85 18.04 -10.61 -0.53
C LYS A 85 16.73 -10.48 -1.30
N VAL A 86 16.05 -11.60 -1.51
CA VAL A 86 14.75 -11.70 -2.21
C VAL A 86 13.65 -12.25 -1.30
N ASP A 87 12.39 -12.03 -1.67
CA ASP A 87 11.18 -12.39 -0.91
C ASP A 87 10.86 -13.89 -0.93
N ARG A 88 11.85 -14.71 -0.58
CA ARG A 88 11.84 -16.17 -0.76
C ARG A 88 10.69 -16.90 -0.04
N TYR A 89 10.11 -16.27 0.98
CA TYR A 89 9.02 -16.84 1.79
C TYR A 89 7.62 -16.44 1.31
N ASN A 90 7.51 -15.62 0.26
CA ASN A 90 6.21 -15.18 -0.26
C ASN A 90 5.27 -16.38 -0.54
N PRO A 91 4.00 -16.35 -0.12
CA PRO A 91 3.05 -17.43 -0.40
C PRO A 91 2.85 -17.62 -1.91
N ASP A 92 2.88 -16.55 -2.70
CA ASP A 92 2.87 -16.58 -4.16
C ASP A 92 4.28 -16.87 -4.70
N ALA A 93 4.43 -18.02 -5.35
CA ALA A 93 5.69 -18.46 -5.93
C ALA A 93 6.23 -17.50 -7.01
N SER A 94 5.35 -16.77 -7.72
CA SER A 94 5.76 -15.82 -8.77
C SER A 94 6.44 -14.56 -8.20
N GLN A 95 6.21 -14.25 -6.92
CA GLN A 95 6.74 -13.06 -6.25
C GLN A 95 8.04 -13.35 -5.48
N ARG A 96 8.47 -14.61 -5.35
CA ARG A 96 9.64 -15.00 -4.52
C ARG A 96 11.00 -14.49 -4.99
N SER A 97 11.09 -14.02 -6.24
CA SER A 97 12.30 -13.46 -6.83
C SER A 97 12.42 -11.94 -6.67
N ARG A 98 11.39 -11.24 -6.16
CA ARG A 98 11.44 -9.78 -5.99
C ARG A 98 12.44 -9.41 -4.88
N PRO A 99 13.26 -8.35 -5.04
CA PRO A 99 14.16 -7.88 -3.98
C PRO A 99 13.42 -7.50 -2.70
N ILE A 100 14.06 -7.70 -1.55
CA ILE A 100 13.58 -7.20 -0.25
C ILE A 100 13.75 -5.69 -0.14
N CYS A 101 14.84 -5.12 -0.65
CA CYS A 101 14.99 -3.67 -0.59
C CYS A 101 14.07 -2.99 -1.61
N GLY A 102 13.45 -1.88 -1.20
CA GLY A 102 12.40 -1.19 -1.95
C GLY A 102 11.03 -1.87 -1.88
N LEU A 103 10.93 -3.03 -1.23
CA LEU A 103 9.69 -3.82 -1.16
C LEU A 103 8.60 -3.05 -0.38
N PRO A 104 7.38 -2.86 -0.95
CA PRO A 104 6.24 -2.37 -0.20
C PRO A 104 5.86 -3.35 0.92
N VAL A 105 5.84 -2.85 2.15
CA VAL A 105 5.57 -3.63 3.38
C VAL A 105 4.51 -3.00 4.27
N LEU A 106 4.08 -1.77 3.99
CA LEU A 106 2.93 -1.11 4.62
C LEU A 106 2.03 -0.52 3.53
N GLY A 107 0.73 -0.50 3.75
CA GLY A 107 -0.22 0.18 2.86
C GLY A 107 -1.58 0.42 3.49
N ASP A 108 -2.38 1.26 2.82
CA ASP A 108 -3.78 1.57 3.13
C ASP A 108 -4.05 2.09 4.56
N LEU A 109 -3.02 2.64 5.21
CA LEU A 109 -3.12 3.27 6.53
C LEU A 109 -3.94 4.57 6.43
N VAL A 110 -5.13 4.58 7.02
CA VAL A 110 -6.06 5.72 7.06
C VAL A 110 -5.90 6.49 8.36
N GLN A 111 -5.85 7.82 8.29
CA GLN A 111 -5.77 8.67 9.48
C GLN A 111 -7.06 8.61 10.31
N LEU A 112 -6.94 8.40 11.62
CA LEU A 112 -8.09 8.43 12.53
C LEU A 112 -8.36 9.87 13.03
N SER A 113 -9.64 10.17 13.34
CA SER A 113 -10.05 11.46 13.90
C SER A 113 -9.45 11.76 15.29
N GLY A 114 -9.05 10.73 16.04
CA GLY A 114 -8.33 10.83 17.30
C GLY A 114 -6.80 10.94 17.17
N GLY A 115 -6.26 10.98 15.95
CA GLY A 115 -4.83 10.84 15.68
C GLY A 115 -4.39 9.39 15.48
N GLY A 116 -3.17 9.21 14.96
CA GLY A 116 -2.68 7.92 14.50
C GLY A 116 -3.33 7.44 13.20
N PHE A 117 -2.91 6.26 12.74
CA PHE A 117 -3.38 5.63 11.51
C PHE A 117 -3.78 4.17 11.77
N ASP A 118 -4.77 3.66 11.04
CA ASP A 118 -5.32 2.31 11.22
C ASP A 118 -5.95 1.78 9.92
N ASN A 119 -6.46 0.54 9.94
CA ASN A 119 -7.04 -0.19 8.80
C ASN A 119 -6.07 -0.50 7.65
N GLY A 120 -4.77 -0.28 7.86
CA GLY A 120 -3.75 -0.64 6.89
C GLY A 120 -3.39 -2.12 6.94
N TRP A 121 -2.52 -2.54 6.03
CA TRP A 121 -1.86 -3.85 6.06
C TRP A 121 -0.35 -3.72 6.27
N VAL A 122 0.25 -4.73 6.90
CA VAL A 122 1.70 -4.94 6.97
C VAL A 122 2.06 -6.31 6.40
N TYR A 123 3.17 -6.40 5.65
CA TYR A 123 3.75 -7.66 5.17
C TYR A 123 5.13 -7.90 5.80
N ASP A 124 5.31 -9.06 6.42
CA ASP A 124 6.61 -9.53 6.90
C ASP A 124 7.26 -10.50 5.90
N PRO A 125 8.29 -10.09 5.13
CA PRO A 125 9.02 -10.97 4.22
C PRO A 125 9.89 -12.01 4.92
N LYS A 126 10.17 -11.88 6.24
CA LYS A 126 10.89 -12.89 7.03
C LYS A 126 10.01 -14.13 7.26
N GLU A 127 8.70 -13.95 7.32
CA GLU A 127 7.71 -15.01 7.55
C GLU A 127 6.82 -15.34 6.34
N GLY A 128 6.72 -14.46 5.33
CA GLY A 128 5.79 -14.60 4.22
C GLY A 128 4.32 -14.35 4.61
N LYS A 129 4.07 -13.47 5.58
CA LYS A 129 2.73 -13.27 6.17
C LYS A 129 2.30 -11.81 6.15
N SER A 130 1.00 -11.60 5.98
CA SER A 130 0.37 -10.29 6.15
C SER A 130 -0.52 -10.24 7.39
N TYR A 131 -0.63 -9.04 7.95
CA TYR A 131 -1.43 -8.68 9.12
C TYR A 131 -2.10 -7.32 8.87
N ASP A 132 -3.16 -7.04 9.62
CA ASP A 132 -3.71 -5.69 9.73
C ASP A 132 -2.71 -4.84 10.56
N VAL A 133 -2.60 -3.53 10.32
CA VAL A 133 -1.65 -2.67 11.03
C VAL A 133 -2.21 -1.28 11.38
N ALA A 134 -1.84 -0.83 12.58
CA ALA A 134 -2.06 0.52 13.08
C ALA A 134 -0.75 1.18 13.51
N LEU A 135 -0.68 2.50 13.38
CA LEU A 135 0.43 3.35 13.80
C LEU A 135 -0.05 4.36 14.84
N ASP A 136 0.58 4.39 16.01
CA ASP A 136 0.42 5.49 16.98
C ASP A 136 1.77 6.16 17.20
N LEU A 137 1.84 7.47 16.96
CA LEU A 137 3.01 8.26 17.36
C LEU A 137 2.99 8.45 18.89
N ILE A 138 4.05 8.01 19.58
CA ILE A 138 4.22 8.25 21.03
C ILE A 138 4.85 9.62 21.25
N ASP A 139 5.91 9.93 20.50
CA ASP A 139 6.61 11.21 20.48
C ASP A 139 7.24 11.43 19.09
N ALA A 140 8.02 12.50 18.90
CA ALA A 140 8.60 12.83 17.60
C ALA A 140 9.45 11.70 16.98
N ASP A 141 10.09 10.88 17.80
CA ASP A 141 11.10 9.89 17.41
C ASP A 141 10.74 8.45 17.78
N THR A 142 9.59 8.23 18.40
CA THR A 142 9.06 6.92 18.82
C THR A 142 7.69 6.63 18.19
N LEU A 143 7.63 5.60 17.35
CA LEU A 143 6.41 5.14 16.68
C LEU A 143 6.02 3.75 17.19
N LYS A 144 4.79 3.58 17.65
CA LYS A 144 4.24 2.27 18.03
C LYS A 144 3.49 1.67 16.84
N VAL A 145 4.00 0.55 16.34
CA VAL A 145 3.43 -0.21 15.22
C VAL A 145 2.72 -1.43 15.78
N THR A 146 1.39 -1.49 15.65
CA THR A 146 0.57 -2.60 16.16
C THR A 146 0.09 -3.48 15.01
N GLY A 147 0.64 -4.68 14.88
CA GLY A 147 0.19 -5.70 13.93
C GLY A 147 -0.85 -6.63 14.56
N TYR A 148 -1.97 -6.87 13.88
CA TYR A 148 -3.10 -7.64 14.41
C TYR A 148 -3.82 -8.49 13.34
N LYS A 149 -4.83 -9.25 13.78
CA LYS A 149 -5.78 -9.94 12.90
C LYS A 149 -7.19 -9.73 13.45
N GLY A 150 -8.02 -9.01 12.71
CA GLY A 150 -9.39 -8.68 13.09
C GLY A 150 -9.49 -7.56 14.14
N MET A 151 -9.12 -7.83 15.39
CA MET A 151 -9.25 -6.84 16.48
C MET A 151 -7.89 -6.34 16.97
N ARG A 152 -7.64 -5.04 16.84
CA ARG A 152 -6.37 -4.37 17.19
C ARG A 152 -5.88 -4.63 18.62
N PHE A 153 -6.78 -4.73 19.60
CA PHE A 153 -6.41 -5.00 21.00
C PHE A 153 -5.92 -6.43 21.27
N LEU A 154 -6.11 -7.37 20.33
CA LEU A 154 -5.52 -8.71 20.35
C LEU A 154 -4.20 -8.79 19.55
N GLY A 155 -3.72 -7.66 19.03
CA GLY A 155 -2.48 -7.55 18.27
C GLY A 155 -1.22 -7.62 19.12
N LYS A 156 -0.08 -7.47 18.44
CA LYS A 156 1.23 -7.23 19.05
C LYS A 156 1.73 -5.86 18.66
N SER A 157 2.26 -5.12 19.62
CA SER A 157 2.87 -3.81 19.38
C SER A 157 4.39 -3.91 19.38
N PHE A 158 5.00 -3.20 18.45
CA PHE A 158 6.43 -3.05 18.26
C PHE A 158 6.78 -1.57 18.36
N ILE A 159 7.95 -1.23 18.89
CA ILE A 159 8.42 0.15 18.97
C ILE A 159 9.46 0.35 17.87
N TRP A 160 9.16 1.25 16.95
CA TRP A 160 10.06 1.72 15.91
C TRP A 160 10.61 3.08 16.31
N THR A 161 11.87 3.34 15.95
CA THR A 161 12.56 4.59 16.28
C THR A 161 12.92 5.35 15.01
N ARG A 162 12.93 6.69 15.08
CA ARG A 162 13.23 7.50 13.89
C ARG A 162 14.68 7.26 13.45
N ALA A 163 14.86 7.01 12.16
CA ALA A 163 16.18 6.87 11.56
C ALA A 163 16.84 8.24 11.32
N PRO A 164 18.19 8.32 11.33
CA PRO A 164 18.88 9.56 11.00
C PRO A 164 18.67 9.93 9.52
N ALA A 165 18.68 11.22 9.23
CA ALA A 165 18.31 11.76 7.92
C ALA A 165 19.28 11.40 6.78
N ASP A 166 20.49 10.95 7.11
CA ASP A 166 21.56 10.53 6.20
C ASP A 166 21.66 9.01 6.00
N LEU A 167 20.73 8.23 6.57
CA LEU A 167 20.68 6.77 6.37
C LEU A 167 20.57 6.46 4.86
N PRO A 168 21.52 5.75 4.23
CA PRO A 168 21.42 5.42 2.82
C PRO A 168 20.28 4.45 2.52
N SER A 169 19.70 4.54 1.33
CA SER A 169 18.81 3.50 0.84
C SER A 169 19.59 2.24 0.46
N CYS A 170 19.06 1.06 0.77
CA CYS A 170 19.60 -0.21 0.26
C CYS A 170 19.19 -0.51 -1.19
N ALA A 171 18.36 0.33 -1.82
CA ALA A 171 17.82 0.04 -3.14
C ALA A 171 18.90 0.32 -4.21
N PRO A 172 19.19 -0.63 -5.12
CA PRO A 172 20.33 -0.51 -6.02
C PRO A 172 20.28 0.74 -6.93
N ASP A 173 19.09 1.25 -7.22
CA ASP A 173 18.88 2.39 -8.11
C ASP A 173 18.94 3.76 -7.41
N ALA A 174 19.00 3.80 -6.07
CA ALA A 174 18.96 5.06 -5.32
C ALA A 174 20.22 5.94 -5.51
N ALA A 175 21.33 5.35 -5.94
CA ALA A 175 22.55 6.05 -6.32
C ALA A 175 22.73 6.22 -7.83
N ALA A 176 21.82 5.68 -8.65
CA ALA A 176 21.97 5.58 -10.11
C ALA A 176 20.62 5.55 -10.85
N ALA A 177 19.78 6.57 -10.66
CA ALA A 177 18.54 6.71 -11.42
C ALA A 177 18.80 7.37 -12.80
N PRO A 178 18.70 6.64 -13.93
CA PRO A 178 18.48 7.27 -15.22
C PRO A 178 17.06 7.88 -15.28
N GLY A 179 16.92 8.98 -16.03
CA GLY A 179 15.69 9.77 -16.12
C GLY A 179 14.47 9.05 -16.73
N PRO A 180 13.32 9.74 -16.83
CA PRO A 180 12.03 9.13 -17.13
C PRO A 180 11.99 8.48 -18.52
N VAL A 181 11.76 7.17 -18.54
CA VAL A 181 11.49 6.43 -19.78
C VAL A 181 10.16 6.92 -20.37
N LYS A 182 10.20 7.41 -21.62
CA LYS A 182 9.01 7.86 -22.34
C LYS A 182 8.04 6.69 -22.56
N LYS A 183 6.73 6.99 -22.47
CA LYS A 183 5.67 6.11 -22.97
C LYS A 183 5.84 5.90 -24.47
N GLU A 184 5.72 4.66 -24.92
CA GLU A 184 5.27 4.37 -26.27
C GLU A 184 4.32 3.16 -26.24
N ALA A 185 3.24 3.24 -27.02
CA ALA A 185 2.16 2.27 -26.99
C ALA A 185 1.62 2.00 -28.39
N ALA A 186 1.10 0.78 -28.56
CA ALA A 186 0.35 0.25 -29.71
C ALA A 186 1.13 -0.07 -30.99
N GLY A 187 0.81 -1.23 -31.59
CA GLY A 187 1.30 -1.64 -32.90
C GLY A 187 1.27 -3.16 -33.12
N ALA A 188 0.11 -3.72 -33.47
CA ALA A 188 -0.01 -5.14 -33.83
C ALA A 188 -0.48 -5.32 -35.29
N THR A 189 0.17 -6.19 -36.07
CA THR A 189 -0.40 -6.82 -37.27
C THR A 189 0.36 -8.10 -37.70
N LYS A 190 -0.33 -8.98 -38.44
CA LYS A 190 0.12 -10.32 -38.92
C LYS A 190 0.86 -10.17 -40.29
N LYS A 191 1.46 -11.17 -40.99
CA LYS A 191 1.18 -12.61 -41.20
C LYS A 191 2.35 -13.26 -42.04
N PRO A 192 2.20 -14.44 -42.70
CA PRO A 192 2.72 -15.78 -42.36
C PRO A 192 3.97 -16.27 -43.13
N SER A 193 4.47 -17.47 -42.79
CA SER A 193 5.05 -18.41 -43.79
C SER A 193 4.67 -19.88 -43.48
N LYS A 194 4.75 -20.78 -44.48
CA LYS A 194 4.27 -22.19 -44.48
C LYS A 194 5.37 -23.19 -44.92
N THR A 195 5.10 -24.48 -44.64
CA THR A 195 5.67 -25.72 -45.27
C THR A 195 7.02 -26.18 -44.68
N ALA A 196 7.33 -27.47 -44.43
CA ALA A 196 6.62 -28.78 -44.50
C ALA A 196 6.66 -29.48 -43.10
N ALA A 197 5.94 -30.55 -42.71
CA ALA A 197 5.32 -31.75 -43.33
C ALA A 197 6.25 -32.97 -43.52
N GLY A 198 6.11 -33.97 -42.63
CA GLY A 198 6.71 -35.32 -42.70
C GLY A 198 6.16 -36.18 -41.56
N ALA A 199 5.57 -37.35 -41.85
CA ALA A 199 4.72 -38.09 -40.91
C ALA A 199 5.12 -39.56 -40.79
N ALA A 200 4.97 -40.15 -39.58
CA ALA A 200 4.44 -41.50 -39.33
C ALA A 200 4.47 -41.87 -37.82
N LYS A 201 3.67 -42.88 -37.45
CA LYS A 201 3.28 -43.39 -36.12
C LYS A 201 3.29 -44.95 -36.23
N PRO A 202 3.13 -45.82 -35.18
CA PRO A 202 3.25 -45.72 -33.70
C PRO A 202 4.26 -46.73 -33.09
N ALA A 203 4.49 -46.65 -31.76
CA ALA A 203 4.54 -47.85 -30.92
C ALA A 203 4.03 -47.52 -29.50
N ALA A 204 3.17 -48.37 -28.93
CA ALA A 204 2.64 -48.20 -27.57
C ALA A 204 2.34 -49.56 -26.92
N THR A 205 3.29 -50.07 -26.13
CA THR A 205 3.05 -51.09 -25.09
C THR A 205 4.26 -51.18 -24.18
N ASN A 206 4.07 -50.97 -22.88
CA ASN A 206 4.36 -52.02 -21.90
C ASN A 206 3.71 -51.73 -20.54
N VAL A 207 3.28 -52.82 -19.90
CA VAL A 207 2.62 -52.85 -18.60
C VAL A 207 3.39 -53.82 -17.72
N ALA A 208 3.49 -53.50 -16.42
CA ALA A 208 3.97 -54.34 -15.32
C ALA A 208 5.45 -54.81 -15.33
N ALA A 209 6.20 -54.36 -14.31
CA ALA A 209 6.88 -55.26 -13.36
C ALA A 209 7.39 -54.49 -12.12
N THR A 210 6.58 -54.51 -11.07
CA THR A 210 6.95 -54.98 -9.73
C THR A 210 8.43 -54.89 -9.28
N THR A 211 8.72 -53.95 -8.37
CA THR A 211 9.74 -54.16 -7.32
C THR A 211 9.18 -53.78 -5.95
N THR A 212 9.19 -54.76 -5.05
CA THR A 212 8.92 -54.61 -3.62
C THR A 212 10.02 -53.77 -2.95
N HIS A 213 9.70 -52.98 -1.91
CA HIS A 213 10.48 -52.97 -0.66
C HIS A 213 9.80 -52.22 0.50
N LYS A 214 9.52 -53.01 1.56
CA LYS A 214 9.50 -52.69 3.01
C LYS A 214 9.25 -51.24 3.48
N LYS A 215 8.01 -51.03 3.89
CA LYS A 215 7.56 -50.19 5.02
C LYS A 215 8.53 -50.25 6.23
N LYS A 216 9.09 -49.10 6.64
CA LYS A 216 9.62 -48.79 7.98
C LYS A 216 9.05 -47.42 8.38
N LYS A 217 7.90 -47.41 9.06
CA LYS A 217 7.74 -47.14 10.51
C LYS A 217 8.44 -45.83 10.96
N ALA A 218 7.62 -44.83 11.25
CA ALA A 218 8.02 -43.59 11.93
C ALA A 218 8.35 -43.86 13.41
N PRO A 219 9.19 -43.04 14.06
CA PRO A 219 9.27 -42.97 15.51
C PRO A 219 8.08 -42.18 16.08
N ASP A 220 7.52 -42.68 17.17
CA ASP A 220 6.33 -42.14 17.82
C ASP A 220 6.59 -40.82 18.58
N LYS A 221 5.55 -40.00 18.71
CA LYS A 221 5.57 -38.81 19.58
C LYS A 221 5.58 -39.24 21.04
N ALA A 222 6.58 -38.80 21.81
CA ALA A 222 6.48 -38.81 23.26
C ALA A 222 5.48 -37.74 23.72
N VAL A 223 4.37 -38.17 24.31
CA VAL A 223 3.39 -37.29 24.95
C VAL A 223 3.92 -36.93 26.35
N ALA A 224 4.16 -35.66 26.61
CA ALA A 224 4.39 -35.15 27.96
C ALA A 224 3.03 -34.89 28.64
N THR A 225 2.66 -35.74 29.59
CA THR A 225 1.43 -35.59 30.38
C THR A 225 1.55 -34.40 31.33
N GLN A 226 0.71 -33.37 31.14
CA GLN A 226 0.52 -32.32 32.16
C GLN A 226 -0.42 -32.82 33.27
N PRO A 227 -0.19 -32.46 34.55
CA PRO A 227 -1.10 -32.84 35.64
C PRO A 227 -2.46 -32.16 35.50
N GLN A 228 -3.54 -32.86 35.86
CA GLN A 228 -4.88 -32.27 35.91
C GLN A 228 -5.03 -31.30 37.10
N PRO A 229 -5.78 -30.19 36.96
CA PRO A 229 -6.15 -29.36 38.11
C PRO A 229 -7.11 -30.11 39.04
N GLN A 230 -6.87 -30.05 40.35
CA GLN A 230 -7.81 -30.57 41.35
C GLN A 230 -9.06 -29.66 41.44
N PRO A 231 -10.26 -30.22 41.68
CA PRO A 231 -11.44 -29.41 41.99
C PRO A 231 -11.27 -28.70 43.33
N GLN A 232 -11.44 -27.37 43.34
CA GLN A 232 -11.47 -26.59 44.57
C GLN A 232 -12.79 -26.86 45.30
N GLN A 233 -12.73 -27.16 46.60
CA GLN A 233 -13.93 -27.27 47.44
C GLN A 233 -14.46 -25.87 47.82
N PRO A 234 -15.78 -25.70 47.97
CA PRO A 234 -16.36 -24.41 48.34
C PRO A 234 -15.95 -24.03 49.77
N VAL A 235 -15.40 -22.83 49.91
CA VAL A 235 -15.17 -22.21 51.22
C VAL A 235 -16.50 -21.85 51.88
N ALA A 236 -16.68 -22.26 53.14
CA ALA A 236 -17.83 -21.89 53.94
C ALA A 236 -17.68 -20.44 54.43
N SER A 237 -18.72 -19.63 54.26
CA SER A 237 -18.81 -18.31 54.92
C SER A 237 -18.98 -18.47 56.43
N ASN A 238 -18.34 -17.57 57.17
CA ASN A 238 -18.62 -17.27 58.57
C ASN A 238 -18.36 -15.78 58.79
#